data_AF-A0AAW1R6L2-F1
#
_entry.id   AF-A0AAW1R6L2-F1
#
_cell.length_a   1.000
_cell.length_b   1.000
_cell.length_c   1.000
_cell.angle_alpha   90.00
_cell.angle_beta   90.00
_cell.angle_gamma   90.00
#
_symmetry.space_group_name_H-M   'P 1'
#
loop_
_entity.id
_entity.type
_entity.pdbx_description
1 polymer ?
#
loop_
_entity_poly.entity_id
_entity_poly.type
_entity_poly.pdbx_seq_one_letter_code
_entity_poly.pdbx_strand_id
1 'polypeptide(L)'
;MAACPSLLQLSLNKLANSIDKVPSLDGLPEELAVALFDEVFRRGKFSPRVLEMFEATQHAHVLSRIKMLNIQYWVPPVLPDTRNTWLGDKPHYFR
;
A
#
# COMPACT_ATOMS: atom_id res chain seq x y z
N MET A 1 -24.18 -26.25 -1.17
CA MET A 1 -24.98 -25.34 -2.03
C MET A 1 -24.18 -24.07 -2.19
N ALA A 2 -23.73 -23.74 -3.40
CA ALA A 2 -22.98 -22.51 -3.64
C ALA A 2 -23.95 -21.33 -3.54
N ALA A 3 -23.86 -20.55 -2.45
CA ALA A 3 -24.61 -19.31 -2.34
C ALA A 3 -24.16 -18.38 -3.48
N CYS A 4 -25.11 -17.88 -4.27
CA CYS A 4 -24.80 -16.91 -5.31
C CYS A 4 -24.13 -15.69 -4.66
N PRO A 5 -22.93 -15.29 -5.11
CA PRO A 5 -22.25 -14.17 -4.50
C PRO A 5 -23.06 -12.90 -4.71
N SER A 6 -23.20 -12.11 -3.66
CA SER A 6 -23.87 -10.81 -3.75
C SER A 6 -23.11 -9.89 -4.72
N LEU A 7 -23.83 -8.94 -5.35
CA LEU A 7 -23.21 -7.93 -6.22
C LEU A 7 -22.08 -7.19 -5.49
N LEU A 8 -22.27 -6.89 -4.21
CA LEU A 8 -21.25 -6.25 -3.37
C LEU A 8 -19.99 -7.10 -3.28
N GLN A 9 -20.10 -8.41 -3.02
CA GLN A 9 -18.94 -9.29 -2.96
C GLN A 9 -18.24 -9.39 -4.31
N LEU A 10 -18.96 -9.48 -5.43
CA LEU A 10 -18.36 -9.49 -6.76
C LEU A 10 -17.63 -8.18 -7.08
N SER A 11 -18.25 -7.05 -6.75
CA SER A 11 -17.67 -5.71 -6.92
C SER A 11 -16.42 -5.53 -6.07
N LEU A 12 -16.45 -5.91 -4.79
CA LEU A 12 -15.28 -5.87 -3.89
C LEU A 12 -14.16 -6.76 -4.41
N ASN A 13 -14.47 -8.00 -4.81
CA ASN A 13 -13.47 -8.93 -5.35
C ASN A 13 -12.82 -8.39 -6.65
N LYS A 14 -13.61 -7.77 -7.54
CA LYS A 14 -13.10 -7.14 -8.76
C LYS A 14 -12.28 -5.90 -8.46
N LEU A 15 -12.74 -5.06 -7.55
CA LEU A 15 -12.07 -3.81 -7.17
C LEU A 15 -10.75 -4.11 -6.45
N ALA A 16 -10.74 -5.03 -5.50
CA ALA A 16 -9.53 -5.50 -4.83
C ALA A 16 -8.50 -6.08 -5.82
N ASN A 17 -8.95 -6.72 -6.91
CA ASN A 17 -8.05 -7.24 -7.93
C ASN A 17 -7.42 -6.13 -8.81
N SER A 18 -8.15 -5.04 -9.02
CA SER A 18 -7.74 -3.91 -9.86
C SER A 18 -7.31 -2.68 -9.05
N ILE A 19 -7.09 -2.83 -7.74
CA ILE A 19 -6.84 -1.75 -6.78
C ILE A 19 -5.64 -0.89 -7.19
N ASP A 20 -4.62 -1.50 -7.80
CA ASP A 20 -3.41 -0.82 -8.29
C ASP A 20 -3.69 0.15 -9.45
N LYS A 21 -4.79 -0.06 -10.18
CA LYS A 21 -5.22 0.82 -11.29
C LYS A 21 -6.15 1.94 -10.83
N VAL A 22 -6.62 1.89 -9.58
CA VAL A 22 -7.50 2.93 -9.04
C VAL A 22 -6.65 4.12 -8.62
N PRO A 23 -7.01 5.36 -9.04
CA PRO A 23 -6.22 6.54 -8.71
C PRO A 23 -6.42 6.99 -7.26
N SER A 24 -7.66 6.98 -6.77
CA SER A 24 -8.02 7.41 -5.41
C SER A 24 -9.29 6.69 -4.94
N LEU A 25 -9.42 6.47 -3.63
CA LEU A 25 -10.63 5.95 -2.98
C LEU A 25 -11.44 7.07 -2.30
N ASP A 26 -11.31 8.30 -2.79
CA ASP A 26 -11.94 9.48 -2.20
C ASP A 26 -13.48 9.39 -2.28
N GLY A 27 -14.16 9.74 -1.19
CA GLY A 27 -15.63 9.69 -1.10
C GLY A 27 -16.23 8.30 -0.88
N LEU A 28 -15.42 7.27 -0.61
CA LEU A 28 -15.95 5.95 -0.24
C LEU A 28 -16.47 5.96 1.22
N PRO A 29 -17.62 5.32 1.52
CA PRO A 29 -18.06 5.14 2.90
C PRO A 29 -17.08 4.27 3.70
N GLU A 30 -16.89 4.59 4.98
CA GLU A 30 -15.93 3.89 5.86
C GLU A 30 -16.15 2.37 5.89
N GLU A 31 -17.40 1.92 6.01
CA GLU A 31 -17.75 0.49 6.04
C GLU A 31 -17.29 -0.26 4.77
N LEU A 32 -17.41 0.38 3.61
CA LEU A 32 -16.96 -0.19 2.35
C LEU A 32 -15.43 -0.15 2.22
N ALA A 33 -14.80 0.89 2.76
CA ALA A 33 -13.34 1.01 2.75
C ALA A 33 -12.71 -0.08 3.62
N VAL A 34 -13.29 -0.37 4.78
CA VAL A 34 -12.86 -1.48 5.66
C VAL A 34 -13.07 -2.83 4.97
N ALA A 35 -14.24 -3.07 4.38
CA ALA A 35 -14.51 -4.33 3.67
C ALA A 35 -13.56 -4.53 2.47
N LEU A 36 -13.22 -3.46 1.75
CA LEU A 36 -12.25 -3.48 0.66
C LEU A 36 -10.85 -3.77 1.18
N PHE A 37 -10.44 -3.11 2.27
CA PHE A 37 -9.15 -3.31 2.92
C PHE A 37 -8.95 -4.77 3.33
N ASP A 38 -9.95 -5.36 4.00
CA ASP A 38 -9.91 -6.77 4.42
C ASP A 38 -9.81 -7.73 3.21
N GLU A 39 -10.50 -7.46 2.10
CA GLU A 39 -10.38 -8.26 0.87
C GLU A 39 -9.01 -8.12 0.20
N VAL A 40 -8.47 -6.91 0.12
CA VAL A 40 -7.13 -6.66 -0.44
C VAL A 40 -6.06 -7.35 0.43
N PHE A 41 -6.22 -7.28 1.75
CA PHE A 41 -5.35 -7.97 2.71
C PHE A 41 -5.43 -9.49 2.54
N ARG A 42 -6.64 -10.06 2.46
CA ARG A 42 -6.86 -11.49 2.23
C ARG A 42 -6.22 -12.00 0.92
N ARG A 43 -6.15 -11.14 -0.09
CA ARG A 43 -5.55 -11.44 -1.40
C ARG A 43 -4.03 -11.28 -1.42
N GLY A 44 -3.42 -10.75 -0.36
CA GLY A 44 -1.98 -10.52 -0.28
C GLY A 44 -1.47 -9.45 -1.26
N LYS A 45 -2.35 -8.60 -1.80
CA LYS A 45 -1.99 -7.54 -2.76
C LYS A 45 -1.74 -6.20 -2.08
N PHE A 46 -1.13 -6.24 -0.90
CA PHE A 46 -0.77 -5.03 -0.16
C PHE A 46 0.54 -4.46 -0.72
N SER A 47 0.44 -3.39 -1.52
CA SER A 47 1.59 -2.61 -1.98
C SER A 47 1.69 -1.29 -1.20
N PRO A 48 2.89 -0.67 -1.11
CA PRO A 48 3.06 0.62 -0.43
C PRO A 48 2.12 1.71 -0.97
N ARG A 49 1.91 1.73 -2.29
CA ARG A 49 0.96 2.65 -2.94
C ARG A 49 -0.48 2.44 -2.49
N VAL A 50 -0.89 1.17 -2.30
CA VAL A 50 -2.24 0.85 -1.83
C VAL A 50 -2.41 1.26 -0.36
N LEU A 51 -1.36 1.11 0.46
CA LEU A 51 -1.32 1.64 1.82
C LEU A 51 -1.52 3.15 1.85
N GLU A 52 -0.73 3.90 1.08
CA GLU A 52 -0.83 5.36 0.99
C GLU A 52 -2.24 5.79 0.54
N MET A 53 -2.85 5.06 -0.40
CA MET A 53 -4.21 5.32 -0.85
C MET A 53 -5.25 5.10 0.26
N PHE A 54 -5.10 4.03 1.06
CA PHE A 54 -5.98 3.80 2.21
C PHE A 54 -5.73 4.81 3.34
N GLU A 55 -4.49 5.25 3.56
CA GLU A 55 -4.19 6.32 4.52
C GLU A 55 -4.77 7.67 4.08
N ALA A 56 -4.77 7.96 2.78
CA ALA A 56 -5.34 9.18 2.21
C ALA A 56 -6.84 9.32 2.47
N THR A 57 -7.58 8.21 2.60
CA THR A 57 -9.02 8.24 2.92
C THR A 57 -9.34 8.66 4.36
N GLN A 58 -8.35 8.73 5.26
CA GLN A 58 -8.49 9.23 6.63
C GLN A 58 -9.59 8.55 7.48
N HIS A 59 -10.04 7.35 7.12
CA HIS A 59 -11.02 6.58 7.90
C HIS A 59 -10.37 5.99 9.16
N ALA A 60 -10.99 6.23 10.32
CA ALA A 60 -10.42 5.88 11.62
C ALA A 60 -10.24 4.37 11.79
N HIS A 61 -11.19 3.55 11.32
CA HIS A 61 -11.08 2.09 11.37
C HIS A 61 -9.95 1.56 10.49
N VAL A 62 -9.79 2.10 9.28
CA VAL A 62 -8.74 1.68 8.34
C VAL A 62 -7.37 1.99 8.93
N LEU A 63 -7.17 3.21 9.44
CA LEU A 63 -5.92 3.62 10.09
C LEU A 63 -5.59 2.76 11.31
N SER A 64 -6.60 2.41 12.13
CA SER A 64 -6.41 1.52 13.27
C SER A 64 -5.97 0.12 12.84
N ARG A 65 -6.55 -0.40 11.75
CA ARG A 65 -6.17 -1.68 11.15
C ARG A 65 -4.72 -1.66 10.63
N ILE A 66 -4.35 -0.59 9.92
CA ILE A 66 -2.98 -0.39 9.42
C ILE A 66 -1.98 -0.37 10.58
N LYS A 67 -2.29 0.36 11.66
CA LYS A 67 -1.46 0.39 12.88
C LYS A 67 -1.33 -0.99 13.55
N MET A 68 -2.43 -1.75 13.65
CA MET A 68 -2.41 -3.10 14.20
C MET A 68 -1.54 -4.06 13.38
N LEU A 69 -1.49 -3.88 12.06
CA LEU A 69 -0.65 -4.67 11.17
C LEU A 69 0.85 -4.38 11.35
N ASN A 70 1.22 -3.35 12.13
CA ASN A 70 2.60 -2.99 12.49
C ASN A 70 3.54 -3.01 11.28
N ILE A 71 3.08 -2.44 10.17
CA ILE A 71 3.77 -2.50 8.89
C ILE A 71 5.06 -1.68 9.01
N GLN A 72 6.19 -2.39 9.06
CA GLN A 72 7.52 -1.80 9.05
C GLN A 72 7.84 -1.42 7.60
N TYR A 73 7.85 -0.14 7.30
CA TYR A 73 8.42 0.35 6.04
C TYR A 73 9.91 0.05 6.09
N TRP A 74 10.34 -1.00 5.36
CA TRP A 74 11.75 -1.29 5.22
C TRP A 74 12.40 -0.17 4.41
N VAL A 75 13.03 0.76 5.11
CA VAL A 75 13.93 1.72 4.50
C VAL A 75 15.26 0.99 4.33
N PRO A 76 15.72 0.72 3.09
CA PRO A 76 17.04 0.14 2.90
C PRO A 76 18.07 1.04 3.60
N PRO A 77 19.02 0.47 4.35
CA PRO A 77 20.04 1.27 4.99
C PRO A 77 20.74 2.10 3.92
N VAL A 78 20.69 3.42 4.06
CA VAL A 78 21.48 4.32 3.23
C VAL A 78 22.92 3.95 3.50
N LEU A 79 23.56 3.30 2.53
CA LEU A 79 25.00 3.07 2.60
C LEU A 79 25.62 4.46 2.72
N PRO A 80 26.37 4.75 3.80
CA PRO A 80 27.13 5.98 3.83
C PRO A 80 27.99 5.95 2.57
N ASP A 81 27.85 6.98 1.74
CA ASP A 81 28.73 7.19 0.60
C ASP A 81 30.14 7.23 1.19
N THR A 82 30.86 6.12 1.13
CA THR A 82 32.27 6.01 1.50
C THR A 82 33.09 6.71 0.43
N ARG A 83 32.74 7.97 0.13
CA ARG A 83 33.60 9.01 -0.42
C ARG A 83 34.65 9.32 0.62
N ASN A 84 35.54 8.36 0.79
CA ASN A 84 36.78 8.57 1.50
C ASN A 84 37.59 9.49 0.59
N THR A 85 37.51 10.80 0.83
CA THR A 85 38.25 11.83 0.07
C THR A 85 39.76 11.52 0.06
N TRP A 86 40.22 10.75 1.05
CA TRP A 86 41.58 10.24 1.22
C TRP A 86 41.94 9.02 0.36
N LEU A 87 40.98 8.37 -0.30
CA LEU A 87 41.17 7.16 -1.12
C LEU A 87 41.10 7.44 -2.63
N GLY A 88 41.57 8.63 -3.05
CA GLY A 88 41.83 8.91 -4.46
C GLY A 88 40.59 9.01 -5.34
N ASP A 89 39.56 9.73 -4.88
CA ASP A 89 38.38 10.03 -5.69
C ASP A 89 38.78 10.79 -6.97
N LYS A 90 38.37 10.29 -8.14
CA LYS A 90 38.64 10.86 -9.46
C LYS A 90 37.32 11.43 -10.00
N PRO A 91 37.00 12.69 -9.67
CA PRO A 91 35.68 13.29 -9.95
C PRO A 91 35.38 13.50 -11.45
N HIS A 92 36.34 13.24 -12.34
CA HIS A 92 36.20 13.44 -13.78
C HIS A 92 35.57 12.26 -14.53
N TYR A 93 35.28 11.13 -13.88
CA TYR A 93 34.67 9.96 -14.54
C TYR A 93 33.14 9.98 -14.63
N PHE A 94 32.47 10.93 -13.99
CA PHE A 94 31.01 10.94 -13.86
C PHE A 94 30.40 12.24 -14.41
N ARG A 95 30.73 12.59 -15.65
CA ARG A 95 30.05 13.65 -16.41
C ARG A 95 28.93 13.09 -17.26
#